data_AF-A0A4P8GN09-F1
#
_entry.id   AF-A0A4P8GN09-F1
#
_cell.length_a   1.000
_cell.length_b   1.000
_cell.length_c   1.000
_cell.angle_alpha   90.00
_cell.angle_beta   90.00
_cell.angle_gamma   90.00
#
_symmetry.space_group_name_H-M   'P 1'
#
loop_
_entity.id
_entity.type
_entity.pdbx_description
1 polymer ?
#
loop_
_entity_poly.entity_id
_entity_poly.type
_entity_poly.pdbx_seq_one_letter_code
_entity_poly.pdbx_strand_id
1 'polypeptide(L)'
;MKMVFGKRCFYCYIPDPDGRIWWFANPLQRSSGNRAELDAPAFKGWLTGLVSGDHTPMARIIEATDGIISPYMTYDFPTIPRWHRGRMVLVGEAAAYSRY
;
A
#
# COMPACT_ATOMS: atom_id res chain seq x y z
N MET A 1 -12.20 3.01 -11.55
CA MET A 1 -11.55 2.95 -10.22
C MET A 1 -12.58 2.58 -9.17
N LYS A 2 -12.26 1.65 -8.26
CA LYS A 2 -13.06 1.37 -7.07
C LYS A 2 -12.18 1.39 -5.81
N MET A 3 -12.66 2.06 -4.76
CA MET A 3 -12.07 2.06 -3.43
C MET A 3 -13.01 1.33 -2.48
N VAL A 4 -12.48 0.44 -1.65
CA VAL A 4 -13.29 -0.43 -0.78
C VAL A 4 -12.70 -0.42 0.62
N PHE A 5 -13.54 -0.07 1.59
CA PHE A 5 -13.28 -0.30 3.01
C PHE A 5 -13.72 -1.73 3.35
N GLY A 6 -12.81 -2.68 3.15
CA GLY A 6 -13.03 -4.08 3.48
C GLY A 6 -12.99 -4.34 4.99
N LYS A 7 -13.39 -5.55 5.39
CA LYS A 7 -13.47 -5.94 6.81
C LYS A 7 -12.12 -5.89 7.52
N ARG A 8 -11.04 -6.20 6.80
CA ARG A 8 -9.67 -6.33 7.36
C ARG A 8 -8.61 -5.58 6.57
N CYS A 9 -8.98 -4.96 5.45
CA CYS A 9 -8.08 -4.30 4.54
C CYS A 9 -8.83 -3.19 3.78
N PHE A 10 -8.22 -2.02 3.67
CA PHE A 10 -8.65 -1.00 2.71
C PHE A 10 -7.90 -1.21 1.40
N TYR A 11 -8.58 -1.19 0.25
CA TYR A 11 -7.91 -1.42 -1.03
C TYR A 11 -8.57 -0.66 -2.18
N CYS A 12 -7.80 -0.52 -3.25
CA CYS A 12 -8.26 0.06 -4.50
C CYS A 12 -7.84 -0.81 -5.68
N TYR A 13 -8.69 -0.86 -6.70
CA TYR A 13 -8.34 -1.38 -8.00
C TYR A 13 -8.85 -0.48 -9.13
N ILE A 14 -8.05 -0.36 -10.18
CA ILE A 14 -8.24 0.52 -11.32
C ILE A 14 -7.98 -0.28 -12.60
N PRO A 15 -9.04 -0.71 -13.31
CA PRO A 15 -8.88 -1.25 -14.65
C PRO A 15 -8.29 -0.17 -15.57
N ASP A 16 -7.30 -0.56 -16.35
CA ASP A 16 -6.67 0.23 -17.39
C ASP A 16 -7.27 -0.14 -18.76
N PRO A 17 -7.31 0.78 -19.76
CA PRO A 17 -7.84 0.50 -21.08
C PRO A 17 -7.19 -0.69 -21.81
N ASP A 18 -5.93 -1.01 -21.51
CA ASP A 18 -5.20 -2.14 -22.11
C ASP A 18 -5.52 -3.49 -21.43
N GLY A 19 -6.49 -3.52 -20.51
CA GLY A 19 -6.87 -4.73 -19.78
C GLY A 19 -5.98 -5.04 -18.57
N ARG A 20 -5.05 -4.15 -18.22
CA ARG A 20 -4.29 -4.23 -16.96
C ARG A 20 -5.14 -3.79 -15.77
N ILE A 21 -4.74 -4.15 -14.55
CA ILE A 21 -5.36 -3.67 -13.32
C ILE A 21 -4.27 -3.12 -12.41
N TRP A 22 -4.33 -1.83 -12.11
CA TRP A 22 -3.54 -1.20 -11.06
C TRP A 22 -4.25 -1.39 -9.73
N TRP A 23 -3.53 -1.77 -8.68
CA TRP A 23 -4.12 -1.97 -7.37
C TRP A 23 -3.16 -1.66 -6.23
N PHE A 24 -3.73 -1.35 -5.06
CA PHE A 24 -3.01 -1.33 -3.80
C PHE A 24 -3.88 -1.90 -2.69
N ALA A 25 -3.25 -2.40 -1.62
CA ALA A 25 -3.92 -2.90 -0.43
C ALA A 25 -3.22 -2.35 0.82
N ASN A 26 -4.03 -1.84 1.74
CA ASN A 26 -3.65 -1.30 3.04
C ASN A 26 -4.31 -2.16 4.13
N PRO A 27 -3.66 -3.26 4.54
CA PRO A 27 -4.07 -4.06 5.69
C PRO A 27 -4.24 -3.20 6.94
N LEU A 28 -5.28 -3.46 7.74
CA LEU A 28 -5.45 -2.74 9.00
C LEU A 28 -4.35 -3.13 9.99
N GLN A 29 -3.76 -2.14 10.67
CA GLN A 29 -2.58 -2.24 11.55
C GLN A 29 -2.65 -3.34 12.63
N ARG A 30 -3.85 -3.87 12.94
CA ARG A 30 -4.07 -4.98 13.87
C ARG A 30 -3.67 -6.37 13.33
N SER A 31 -3.19 -6.47 12.09
CA SER A 31 -2.76 -7.75 11.51
C SER A 31 -1.40 -8.23 12.07
N SER A 32 -1.39 -8.64 13.34
CA SER A 32 -0.31 -9.18 14.18
C SER A 32 0.82 -9.96 13.48
N GLY A 33 1.89 -9.28 13.06
CA GLY A 33 3.17 -9.90 12.67
C GLY A 33 4.05 -9.00 11.80
N ASN A 34 5.37 -9.15 11.89
CA ASN A 34 6.30 -8.50 10.97
C ASN A 34 6.15 -9.10 9.57
N ARG A 35 5.38 -8.44 8.70
CA ARG A 35 5.10 -8.95 7.34
C ARG A 35 6.25 -8.77 6.37
N ALA A 36 7.24 -7.96 6.74
CA ALA A 36 8.47 -7.80 5.96
C ALA A 36 9.29 -9.10 5.89
N GLU A 37 9.04 -10.06 6.78
CA GLU A 37 9.74 -11.35 6.83
C GLU A 37 9.06 -12.46 6.02
N LEU A 38 7.85 -12.23 5.49
CA LEU A 38 7.17 -13.21 4.65
C LEU A 38 7.82 -13.27 3.27
N ASP A 39 8.03 -14.47 2.75
CA ASP A 39 8.35 -14.65 1.34
C ASP A 39 7.16 -14.24 0.46
N ALA A 40 7.42 -14.05 -0.84
CA ALA A 40 6.38 -13.55 -1.76
C ALA A 40 5.12 -14.46 -1.83
N PRO A 41 5.23 -15.81 -1.88
CA PRO A 41 4.05 -16.68 -1.83
C PRO A 41 3.26 -16.57 -0.52
N ALA A 42 3.92 -16.55 0.64
CA ALA A 42 3.25 -16.44 1.93
C ALA A 42 2.61 -15.06 2.09
N PHE A 43 3.27 -14.00 1.62
CA PHE A 43 2.72 -12.65 1.61
C PHE A 43 1.46 -12.55 0.74
N LYS A 44 1.49 -13.14 -0.46
CA LYS A 44 0.34 -13.24 -1.37
C LYS A 44 -0.83 -13.98 -0.72
N GLY A 45 -0.59 -15.16 -0.16
CA GLY A 45 -1.63 -15.95 0.51
C GLY A 45 -2.25 -15.21 1.71
N TRP A 46 -1.41 -14.53 2.50
CA TRP A 46 -1.87 -13.69 3.60
C TRP A 46 -2.75 -12.54 3.13
N LEU A 47 -2.33 -11.78 2.12
CA LEU A 47 -3.11 -10.67 1.55
C LEU A 47 -4.46 -11.15 1.00
N THR A 48 -4.48 -12.25 0.25
CA THR A 48 -5.72 -12.86 -0.27
C THR A 48 -6.69 -13.19 0.87
N GLY A 49 -6.17 -13.74 1.98
CA GLY A 49 -6.97 -14.06 3.16
C GLY A 49 -7.56 -12.85 3.90
N LEU A 50 -7.01 -11.65 3.72
CA LEU A 50 -7.59 -10.42 4.29
C LEU A 50 -8.82 -9.94 3.53
N VAL A 51 -8.85 -10.15 2.22
CA VAL A 51 -9.88 -9.58 1.32
C VAL A 51 -10.93 -10.61 0.88
N SER A 52 -10.71 -11.90 1.11
CA SER A 52 -11.59 -12.98 0.65
C SER A 52 -13.03 -12.87 1.15
N GLY A 53 -13.25 -12.28 2.33
CA GLY A 53 -14.55 -12.13 2.96
C GLY A 53 -15.35 -10.88 2.55
N ASP A 54 -14.84 -10.06 1.64
CA ASP A 54 -15.46 -8.78 1.26
C ASP A 54 -16.36 -8.89 0.01
N HIS A 55 -16.45 -10.07 -0.62
CA HIS A 55 -17.24 -10.31 -1.83
C HIS A 55 -16.92 -9.34 -2.99
N THR A 56 -15.64 -8.99 -3.16
CA THR A 56 -15.14 -8.17 -4.27
C THR A 56 -14.18 -8.99 -5.16
N PRO A 57 -13.83 -8.49 -6.37
CA PRO A 57 -12.82 -9.14 -7.22
C PRO A 57 -11.39 -9.15 -6.63
N MET A 58 -11.16 -8.49 -5.49
CA MET A 58 -9.81 -8.23 -4.99
C MET A 58 -9.00 -9.50 -4.74
N ALA A 59 -9.62 -10.56 -4.21
CA ALA A 59 -8.94 -11.84 -4.01
C ALA A 59 -8.38 -12.40 -5.33
N ARG A 60 -9.19 -12.36 -6.40
CA ARG A 60 -8.77 -12.80 -7.74
C ARG A 60 -7.68 -11.92 -8.34
N ILE A 61 -7.74 -10.61 -8.09
CA ILE A 61 -6.72 -9.65 -8.55
C ILE A 61 -5.37 -9.99 -7.90
N ILE A 62 -5.35 -10.23 -6.58
CA ILE A 62 -4.13 -10.61 -5.85
C ILE A 62 -3.62 -11.96 -6.39
N GLU A 63 -4.49 -12.96 -6.53
CA GLU A 63 -4.15 -14.29 -7.05
C GLU A 63 -3.56 -14.24 -8.46
N ALA A 64 -4.05 -13.36 -9.34
CA ALA A 64 -3.54 -13.18 -10.70
C ALA A 64 -2.28 -12.30 -10.80
N THR A 65 -1.84 -11.67 -9.70
CA THR A 65 -0.66 -10.80 -9.72
C THR A 65 0.62 -11.63 -9.63
N ASP A 66 1.48 -11.49 -10.64
CA ASP A 66 2.83 -12.04 -10.63
C ASP A 66 3.78 -11.11 -9.87
N GLY A 67 4.65 -11.67 -9.02
CA GLY A 67 5.69 -10.91 -8.32
C GLY A 67 5.15 -9.76 -7.48
N ILE A 68 4.44 -10.06 -6.39
CA ILE A 68 4.03 -9.04 -5.42
C ILE A 68 5.28 -8.56 -4.69
N ILE A 69 5.61 -7.28 -4.85
CA ILE A 69 6.72 -6.68 -4.12
C ILE A 69 6.33 -6.61 -2.64
N SER A 70 7.21 -7.10 -1.77
CA SER A 70 7.01 -7.00 -0.32
C SER A 70 6.74 -5.54 0.08
N PRO A 71 5.87 -5.32 1.07
CA PRO A 71 5.41 -3.99 1.40
C PRO A 71 6.58 -3.15 1.88
N TYR A 72 6.80 -2.01 1.22
CA TYR A 72 7.61 -0.96 1.79
C TYR A 72 6.78 -0.38 2.92
N MET A 73 7.20 -0.60 4.17
CA MET A 73 6.63 0.17 5.27
C MET A 73 6.88 1.64 4.94
N THR A 74 5.82 2.40 4.71
CA THR A 74 5.87 3.86 4.76
C THR A 74 6.18 4.21 6.21
N TYR A 75 7.46 4.25 6.56
CA TYR A 75 7.89 4.91 7.78
C TYR A 75 7.61 6.39 7.59
N ASP A 76 6.81 6.96 8.49
CA ASP A 76 6.69 8.40 8.58
C ASP A 76 8.07 8.97 8.91
N PHE A 77 8.55 9.92 8.11
CA PHE A 77 9.72 10.71 8.48
C PHE A 77 9.36 11.57 9.70
N PRO A 78 10.23 11.68 10.72
CA PRO A 78 10.02 12.64 11.79
C PRO A 78 9.92 14.04 11.19
N THR A 79 8.92 14.81 11.62
CA THR A 79 8.64 16.17 11.15
C THR A 79 9.93 17.00 11.09
N ILE A 80 10.30 17.50 9.91
CA ILE A 80 11.46 18.40 9.75
C ILE A 80 10.94 19.85 9.82
N PRO A 81 11.20 20.60 10.90
CA PRO A 81 10.59 21.92 11.09
C PRO A 81 11.22 23.03 10.22
N ARG A 82 12.34 22.78 9.51
CA ARG A 82 12.98 23.76 8.61
C ARG A 82 13.51 23.13 7.33
N TRP A 83 12.95 23.57 6.20
CA TRP A 83 13.27 23.13 4.85
C TRP A 83 14.38 23.93 4.14
N HIS A 84 15.03 24.86 4.87
CA HIS A 84 16.03 25.76 4.31
C HIS A 84 17.16 26.07 5.31
N ARG A 85 18.39 26.12 4.80
CA ARG A 85 19.56 26.68 5.51
C ARG A 85 20.44 27.43 4.52
N GLY A 86 20.57 28.74 4.70
CA GLY A 86 21.37 29.58 3.80
C GLY A 86 20.83 29.54 2.35
N ARG A 87 21.69 29.22 1.38
CA ARG A 87 21.34 29.14 -0.05
C ARG A 87 20.93 27.72 -0.51
N MET A 88 20.48 26.88 0.39
CA MET A 88 20.08 25.49 0.11
C MET A 88 18.61 25.26 0.45
N VAL A 89 17.88 24.67 -0.49
CA VAL A 89 16.46 24.31 -0.40
C VAL A 89 16.31 22.83 -0.78
N LEU A 90 15.49 22.10 -0.04
CA LEU A 90 15.10 20.72 -0.36
C LEU A 90 13.84 20.73 -1.24
N VAL A 91 13.82 19.92 -2.30
CA VAL A 91 12.68 19.74 -3.23
C VAL A 91 12.44 18.25 -3.49
N GLY A 92 11.19 17.86 -3.74
CA GLY A 92 10.75 16.45 -3.89
C GLY A 92 10.08 15.89 -2.63
N GLU A 93 9.97 14.55 -2.49
CA GLU A 93 9.47 13.81 -1.30
C GLU A 93 10.11 14.25 0.02
N ALA A 94 11.24 14.96 -0.05
CA ALA A 94 11.71 15.76 1.07
C ALA A 94 10.60 16.72 1.53
N ALA A 95 10.18 17.71 0.75
CA ALA A 95 9.43 18.90 1.22
C ALA A 95 7.93 18.73 1.57
N ALA A 96 7.34 17.55 1.44
CA ALA A 96 5.89 17.41 1.37
C ALA A 96 5.23 16.87 2.66
N TYR A 97 5.33 17.59 3.77
CA TYR A 97 4.27 17.53 4.81
C TYR A 97 4.12 18.88 5.51
N SER A 98 3.12 19.65 5.09
CA SER A 98 2.62 20.82 5.80
C SER A 98 1.09 20.73 5.79
N ARG A 99 0.50 20.57 6.97
CA ARG A 99 -0.87 21.03 7.20
C ARG A 99 -0.95 21.72 8.55
N TYR A 100 -1.71 22.82 8.52
CA TYR A 100 -2.22 23.63 9.63
C TYR A 100 -2.73 22.82 10.82
#